data_AF-A0AB36THR8-F1
#
_entry.id   AF-A0AB36THR8-F1
#
_cell.length_a   1.000
_cell.length_b   1.000
_cell.length_c   1.000
_cell.angle_alpha   90.00
_cell.angle_beta   90.00
_cell.angle_gamma   90.00
#
_symmetry.space_group_name_H-M   'P 1'
#
loop_
_entity.id
_entity.type
_entity.pdbx_description
1 polymer ?
#
loop_
_entity_poly.entity_id
_entity_poly.type
_entity_poly.pdbx_seq_one_letter_code
_entity_poly.pdbx_strand_id
1 'polypeptide(L)' 'MARRNTSLDPKAREALNRFKIECAKEIGYLQFVKENNDHYKGDVPCRINGLQGGPIGGQMVKRMIEMAKSELIK' A
#
# COMPACT_ATOMS: atom_id res chain seq x y z
N MET A 1 -7.67 22.52 -7.25
CA MET A 1 -7.16 21.14 -7.09
C MET A 1 -7.32 20.73 -5.64
N ALA A 2 -7.88 19.54 -5.37
CA ALA A 2 -7.99 19.04 -3.99
C ALA A 2 -6.59 18.89 -3.37
N ARG A 3 -6.42 19.30 -2.11
CA ARG A 3 -5.17 19.15 -1.38
C ARG A 3 -4.84 17.65 -1.31
N ARG A 4 -3.69 17.25 -1.85
CA ARG A 4 -3.22 15.86 -1.72
C ARG A 4 -2.88 15.60 -0.25
N ASN A 5 -3.53 14.61 0.36
CA ASN A 5 -3.22 14.16 1.71
C ASN A 5 -1.97 13.26 1.71
N THR A 6 -0.84 13.82 1.27
CA THR A 6 0.45 13.14 1.25
C THR A 6 1.26 13.59 2.44
N SER A 7 1.85 12.65 3.20
CA SER A 7 2.83 13.00 4.23
C SER A 7 3.95 13.86 3.61
N LEU A 8 4.22 15.01 4.21
CA LEU A 8 5.29 15.92 3.79
C LEU A 8 6.66 15.42 4.27
N ASP A 9 6.70 14.50 5.23
CA ASP A 9 7.93 13.89 5.73
C ASP A 9 8.41 12.77 4.77
N PRO A 10 9.59 12.92 4.13
CA PRO A 10 10.16 11.91 3.26
C PRO A 10 10.39 10.56 3.94
N LYS A 11 10.75 10.56 5.24
CA LYS A 11 11.01 9.31 5.99
C LYS A 11 9.72 8.53 6.21
N ALA A 12 8.64 9.21 6.57
CA ALA A 12 7.32 8.59 6.70
C ALA A 12 6.85 7.99 5.37
N ARG A 13 7.12 8.67 4.25
CA ARG A 13 6.79 8.15 2.90
C ARG A 13 7.58 6.90 2.57
N GLU A 14 8.88 6.87 2.90
CA GLU A 14 9.70 5.68 2.69
C GLU A 14 9.25 4.50 3.56
N ALA A 15 8.93 4.75 4.83
CA ALA A 15 8.40 3.72 5.73
C ALA A 15 7.08 3.12 5.21
N LEU A 16 6.16 3.96 4.70
CA LEU A 16 4.92 3.50 4.08
C LEU A 16 5.15 2.68 2.80
N ASN A 17 6.16 3.04 2.00
CA ASN A 17 6.52 2.26 0.80
C ASN A 17 7.06 0.89 1.17
N ARG A 18 7.95 0.79 2.18
CA ARG A 18 8.45 -0.48 2.70
C ARG A 18 7.32 -1.35 3.25
N PHE A 19 6.46 -0.77 4.08
CA PHE A 19 5.30 -1.45 4.63
C PHE A 19 4.34 -1.99 3.56
N LYS A 20 4.12 -1.22 2.49
CA LYS A 20 3.32 -1.67 1.33
C LYS A 20 3.95 -2.89 0.63
N ILE A 21 5.28 -2.89 0.43
CA ILE A 21 6.00 -4.03 -0.18
C ILE A 21 5.86 -5.27 0.71
N GLU A 22 6.03 -5.13 2.02
CA GLU A 22 5.87 -6.24 2.98
C GLU A 22 4.46 -6.83 2.93
N CYS A 23 3.43 -5.97 2.99
CA CYS A 23 2.03 -6.40 2.90
C CYS A 23 1.74 -7.13 1.57
N ALA A 24 2.28 -6.64 0.46
CA ALA A 24 2.13 -7.28 -0.83
C ALA A 24 2.86 -8.63 -0.91
N LYS A 25 4.04 -8.74 -0.30
CA LYS A 25 4.81 -9.98 -0.23
C LYS A 25 4.03 -11.07 0.51
N GLU A 26 3.40 -10.72 1.62
CA GLU A 26 2.62 -11.66 2.45
C GLU A 26 1.46 -12.30 1.72
N ILE A 27 0.78 -11.53 0.86
CA ILE A 27 -0.37 -12.03 0.11
C ILE A 27 0.00 -12.58 -1.27
N GLY A 28 1.28 -12.55 -1.66
CA GLY A 28 1.76 -13.03 -2.96
C GLY A 28 1.49 -12.08 -4.15
N TYR A 29 1.37 -10.77 -3.90
CA TYR A 29 1.02 -9.74 -4.89
C TYR A 29 2.20 -8.79 -5.21
N LEU A 30 3.44 -9.19 -4.91
CA LEU A 30 4.63 -8.37 -5.05
C LEU A 30 4.81 -7.77 -6.47
N GLN A 31 4.42 -8.51 -7.50
CA GLN A 31 4.46 -8.12 -8.92
C GLN A 31 3.55 -6.94 -9.26
N PHE A 32 2.55 -6.64 -8.43
CA PHE A 32 1.59 -5.56 -8.67
C PHE A 32 1.95 -4.27 -7.93
N VAL A 33 3.01 -4.28 -7.11
CA VAL A 33 3.49 -3.10 -6.37
C VAL A 33 4.37 -2.26 -7.28
N LYS A 34 4.04 -0.96 -7.40
CA LYS A 34 4.79 -0.02 -8.23
C LYS A 34 6.27 0.08 -7.81
N GLU A 35 6.53 0.10 -6.51
CA GLU A 35 7.88 0.24 -5.95
C GLU A 35 8.76 -0.99 -6.19
N ASN A 36 8.16 -2.14 -6.52
CA ASN A 36 8.89 -3.36 -6.87
C ASN A 36 8.99 -3.56 -8.39
N ASN A 37 7.93 -3.19 -9.12
CA ASN A 37 7.89 -3.28 -10.57
C ASN A 37 7.30 -1.97 -11.14
N ASP A 38 8.17 -1.06 -11.58
CA ASP A 38 7.82 0.28 -12.07
C ASP A 38 7.23 0.25 -13.49
N HIS A 39 6.31 -0.69 -13.74
CA HIS A 39 5.58 -0.76 -15.00
C HIS A 39 4.53 0.35 -15.08
N TYR A 40 4.42 0.96 -16.26
CA TYR A 40 3.35 1.91 -16.56
C TYR A 40 1.98 1.21 -16.49
N LYS A 41 1.07 1.76 -15.68
CA LYS A 41 -0.29 1.21 -15.49
C LYS A 41 -1.39 2.07 -16.09
N GLY A 42 -1.04 3.07 -16.91
CA GLY A 42 -2.02 3.99 -17.51
C GLY A 42 -2.88 3.35 -18.60
N ASP A 43 -2.35 2.37 -19.31
CA ASP A 43 -3.08 1.63 -20.36
C ASP A 43 -3.94 0.47 -19.80
N VAL A 44 -3.80 0.20 -18.50
CA VAL A 44 -4.53 -0.89 -17.83
C VAL A 44 -5.91 -0.38 -17.42
N PRO A 45 -7.01 -1.09 -17.74
CA PRO A 45 -8.35 -0.69 -17.33
C PRO A 45 -8.45 -0.48 -15.81
N CYS A 46 -9.14 0.57 -15.38
CA CYS A 46 -9.30 0.93 -13.96
C CYS A 46 -9.74 -0.25 -13.08
N ARG A 47 -10.69 -1.06 -13.57
CA ARG A 47 -11.14 -2.28 -12.90
C ARG A 47 -10.00 -3.26 -12.60
N ILE A 48 -9.09 -3.48 -13.56
CA ILE A 48 -7.96 -4.39 -13.40
C ILE A 48 -6.94 -3.82 -12.40
N ASN A 49 -6.63 -2.53 -12.50
CA ASN A 49 -5.77 -1.85 -11.53
C ASN A 49 -6.32 -1.96 -10.10
N GLY A 50 -7.63 -1.79 -9.92
CA GLY A 50 -8.31 -1.98 -8.64
C GLY A 50 -8.22 -3.42 -8.12
N LEU A 51 -8.42 -4.42 -8.97
CA LEU A 51 -8.32 -5.84 -8.58
C LEU A 51 -6.90 -6.25 -8.19
N GLN A 52 -5.88 -5.67 -8.83
CA GLN A 52 -4.48 -5.95 -8.52
C GLN A 52 -3.99 -5.19 -7.26
N GLY A 53 -4.33 -3.90 -7.14
CA GLY A 53 -3.85 -3.05 -6.06
C GLY A 53 -4.71 -3.08 -4.79
N GLY A 54 -6.00 -3.35 -4.93
CA GLY A 54 -6.98 -3.37 -3.84
C GLY A 54 -6.61 -4.34 -2.70
N PRO A 55 -6.25 -5.60 -2.99
CA PRO A 55 -5.84 -6.56 -1.96
C PRO A 55 -4.64 -6.08 -1.14
N ILE A 56 -3.65 -5.43 -1.78
CA ILE A 56 -2.47 -4.88 -1.10
C ILE A 56 -2.89 -3.80 -0.11
N GLY A 57 -3.72 -2.85 -0.54
CA GLY A 57 -4.25 -1.78 0.32
C GLY A 57 -5.10 -2.32 1.48
N GLY A 58 -5.93 -3.34 1.22
CA GLY A 58 -6.71 -4.02 2.25
C GLY A 58 -5.83 -4.67 3.32
N GLN A 59 -4.75 -5.34 2.90
CA GLN A 59 -3.80 -5.95 3.83
C GLN A 59 -3.05 -4.90 4.67
N MET A 60 -2.67 -3.76 4.07
CA MET A 60 -2.08 -2.64 4.81
C MET A 60 -3.01 -2.15 5.93
N VAL A 61 -4.29 -1.90 5.61
CA VAL A 61 -5.27 -1.43 6.59
C VAL A 61 -5.50 -2.48 7.68
N LYS A 62 -5.61 -3.76 7.31
CA LYS A 62 -5.76 -4.85 8.27
C LYS A 62 -4.63 -4.87 9.31
N ARG A 63 -3.37 -4.82 8.86
CA ARG A 63 -2.21 -4.79 9.75
C ARG A 63 -2.14 -3.53 10.60
N MET A 64 -2.48 -2.37 10.04
CA MET A 64 -2.56 -1.11 10.80
C MET A 64 -3.56 -1.20 11.95
N ILE A 65 -4.73 -1.81 11.72
CA ILE A 65 -5.74 -2.03 12.76
C ILE A 65 -5.24 -3.03 13.81
N GLU A 66 -4.55 -4.10 13.39
CA GLU A 66 -3.95 -5.08 14.32
C GLU A 66 -2.88 -4.45 15.22
N MET A 67 -2.01 -3.58 14.67
CA MET A 67 -1.03 -2.82 15.44
C MET A 67 -1.71 -1.87 16.43
N ALA A 68 -2.68 -1.08 15.98
CA ALA A 68 -3.42 -0.17 16.84
C ALA A 68 -4.15 -0.90 17.97
N LYS A 69 -4.78 -2.05 17.70
CA LYS A 69 -5.40 -2.90 18.74
C LYS A 69 -4.37 -3.36 19.77
N SER A 70 -3.18 -3.78 19.32
CA SER A 70 -2.11 -4.25 20.20
C SER A 70 -1.54 -3.13 21.08
N GLU A 71 -1.51 -1.89 20.58
CA GLU A 71 -1.10 -0.71 21.34
C GLU A 71 -2.14 -0.27 22.37
N LEU A 72 -3.44 -0.41 22.06
CA LEU A 72 -4.53 -0.05 22.97
C LEU A 72 -4.73 -1.05 24.12
N ILE A 73 -4.30 -2.30 23.94
CA ILE A 73 -4.40 -3.37 24.96
C ILE A 73 -3.16 -3.39 25.88
N LYS A 74 -2.10 -2.65 25.52
CA LYS A 74 -0.93 -2.41 26.38
C LYS A 74 -1.20 -1.29 27.37
#